data_AF-A0A1L7JMU3-F1
#
_entry.id   AF-A0A1L7JMU3-F1
#
_cell.length_a   1.000
_cell.length_b   1.000
_cell.length_c   1.000
_cell.angle_alpha   90.00
_cell.angle_beta   90.00
_cell.angle_gamma   90.00
#
_symmetry.space_group_name_H-M   'P 1'
#
loop_
_entity.id
_entity.type
_entity.pdbx_description
1 polymer ?
#
loop_
_entity_poly.entity_id
_entity_poly.type
_entity_poly.pdbx_seq_one_letter_code
_entity_poly.pdbx_strand_id
1 'polypeptide(L)'
;MELGNLLFGNSRGAFKFPDRQLVNSREWEALCKKAKISILYGDPEVPRDFYGFDNEVFTVRPYCWDDDKEEAELPNFVYKPTGFEIKWYKYAFRDSYMNQNLIPLQILDIFKKCSESIKD
;
A
#
# COMPACT_ATOMS: atom_id res chain seq x y z
N MET A 1 -24.72 -2.43 9.75
CA MET A 1 -23.61 -1.51 10.05
C MET A 1 -23.06 -1.95 11.39
N GLU A 2 -21.85 -2.51 11.39
CA GLU A 2 -21.22 -3.10 12.58
C GLU A 2 -20.73 -1.99 13.52
N LEU A 3 -21.27 -1.96 14.74
CA LEU A 3 -21.01 -0.96 15.79
C LEU A 3 -19.53 -0.90 16.24
N GLY A 4 -18.69 -1.85 15.83
CA GLY A 4 -17.31 -2.00 16.28
C GLY A 4 -16.34 -0.91 15.79
N ASN A 5 -16.65 -0.21 14.68
CA ASN A 5 -15.75 0.80 14.10
C ASN A 5 -15.88 2.20 14.72
N LEU A 6 -16.83 2.42 15.65
CA LEU A 6 -17.08 3.76 16.21
C LEU A 6 -16.32 4.03 17.53
N LEU A 7 -15.91 2.98 18.25
CA LEU A 7 -15.35 3.10 19.61
C LEU A 7 -13.82 2.98 19.69
N PHE A 8 -13.18 2.46 18.65
CA PHE A 8 -11.73 2.38 18.56
C PHE A 8 -11.30 3.10 17.28
N GLY A 9 -10.90 4.36 17.47
CA GLY A 9 -10.43 5.24 16.40
C GLY A 9 -9.11 4.77 15.82
N ASN A 10 -9.11 3.63 15.11
CA ASN A 10 -8.02 3.30 14.21
C ASN A 10 -8.32 4.09 12.93
N SER A 11 -7.51 5.13 12.69
CA SER A 11 -7.53 5.91 11.45
C SER A 11 -7.12 4.99 10.30
N ARG A 12 -8.06 4.14 9.85
CA ARG A 12 -7.85 3.23 8.74
C ARG A 12 -7.66 4.02 7.44
N GLY A 13 -7.99 5.31 7.41
CA GLY A 13 -8.05 6.16 6.22
C GLY A 13 -9.49 6.62 6.02
N ALA A 14 -9.68 7.84 5.52
CA ALA A 14 -11.00 8.46 5.42
C ALA A 14 -11.89 7.83 4.32
N PHE A 15 -11.29 7.19 3.32
CA PHE A 15 -11.99 6.69 2.14
C PHE A 15 -11.71 5.19 1.93
N LYS A 16 -12.74 4.41 1.62
CA LYS A 16 -12.56 2.99 1.27
C LYS A 16 -11.81 2.87 -0.06
N PHE A 17 -10.87 1.93 -0.15
CA PHE A 17 -10.18 1.63 -1.41
C PHE A 17 -11.21 1.14 -2.45
N PRO A 18 -11.18 1.67 -3.68
CA PRO A 18 -12.32 1.58 -4.59
C PRO A 18 -12.54 0.17 -5.15
N ASP A 19 -11.47 -0.58 -5.39
CA ASP A 19 -11.58 -1.93 -5.93
C ASP A 19 -10.35 -2.79 -5.61
N ARG A 20 -10.57 -3.87 -4.85
CA ARG A 20 -9.50 -4.83 -4.51
C ARG A 20 -8.91 -5.55 -5.72
N GLN A 21 -9.62 -5.61 -6.85
CA GLN A 21 -9.13 -6.25 -8.08
C GLN A 21 -7.96 -5.50 -8.72
N LEU A 22 -7.64 -4.28 -8.26
CA LEU A 22 -6.43 -3.57 -8.68
C LEU A 22 -5.15 -4.35 -8.33
N VAL A 23 -5.21 -5.36 -7.45
CA VAL A 23 -4.10 -6.28 -7.19
C VAL A 23 -3.69 -7.08 -8.43
N ASN A 24 -4.61 -7.26 -9.38
CA ASN A 24 -4.40 -7.93 -10.66
C ASN A 24 -4.19 -6.92 -11.81
N SER A 25 -3.99 -5.63 -11.50
CA SER A 25 -3.71 -4.63 -12.52
C SER A 25 -2.27 -4.78 -13.04
N ARG A 26 -2.08 -4.49 -14.33
CA ARG A 26 -0.75 -4.54 -14.95
C ARG A 26 0.22 -3.56 -14.28
N GLU A 27 -0.28 -2.42 -13.82
CA GLU A 27 0.49 -1.37 -13.17
C GLU A 27 0.98 -1.83 -11.79
N TRP A 28 0.13 -2.47 -10.99
CA TRP A 28 0.55 -3.04 -9.69
C TRP A 28 1.52 -4.20 -9.88
N GLU A 29 1.22 -5.13 -10.78
CA GLU A 29 2.12 -6.27 -11.08
C GLU A 29 3.50 -5.80 -11.55
N ALA A 30 3.55 -4.82 -12.47
CA ALA A 30 4.80 -4.26 -12.97
C ALA A 30 5.58 -3.53 -11.87
N LEU A 31 4.90 -2.78 -11.00
CA LEU A 31 5.50 -2.14 -9.84
C LEU A 31 6.13 -3.16 -8.91
N CYS A 32 5.37 -4.16 -8.45
CA CYS A 32 5.86 -5.21 -7.56
C CYS A 32 7.05 -5.97 -8.14
N LYS A 33 6.96 -6.36 -9.42
CA LYS A 33 8.05 -7.05 -10.12
C LYS A 33 9.33 -6.23 -10.16
N LYS A 34 9.25 -4.94 -10.51
CA LYS A 34 10.44 -4.06 -10.54
C LYS A 34 10.98 -3.80 -9.13
N ALA A 35 10.10 -3.61 -8.16
CA ALA A 35 10.46 -3.42 -6.76
C ALA A 35 11.03 -4.70 -6.11
N LYS A 36 10.86 -5.87 -6.76
CA LYS A 36 11.22 -7.20 -6.23
C LYS A 36 10.53 -7.45 -4.89
N ILE A 37 9.22 -7.24 -4.86
CA ILE A 37 8.35 -7.48 -3.71
C ILE A 37 7.16 -8.36 -4.11
N SER A 38 6.64 -9.11 -3.14
CA SER A 38 5.45 -9.94 -3.33
C SER A 38 4.23 -9.09 -3.69
N ILE A 39 3.49 -9.50 -4.72
CA ILE A 39 2.26 -8.83 -5.18
C ILE A 39 1.19 -8.75 -4.09
N LEU A 40 1.06 -9.79 -3.26
CA LEU A 40 0.00 -9.88 -2.25
C LEU A 40 0.43 -9.35 -0.89
N TYR A 41 1.71 -9.52 -0.54
CA TYR A 41 2.16 -9.28 0.82
C TYR A 41 3.06 -8.06 0.95
N GLY A 42 3.66 -7.58 -0.15
CA GLY A 42 4.64 -6.50 -0.12
C GLY A 42 6.00 -6.90 0.46
N ASP A 43 6.19 -8.17 0.83
CA ASP A 43 7.45 -8.70 1.36
C ASP A 43 8.55 -8.63 0.30
N PRO A 44 9.81 -8.33 0.68
CA PRO A 44 10.92 -8.33 -0.26
C PRO A 44 11.24 -9.76 -0.74
N GLU A 45 11.38 -9.92 -2.06
CA GLU A 45 11.75 -11.19 -2.70
C GLU A 45 13.27 -11.37 -2.84
N VAL A 46 14.05 -10.35 -2.43
CA VAL A 46 15.51 -10.36 -2.38
C VAL A 46 15.98 -9.77 -1.06
N PRO A 47 17.17 -10.13 -0.54
CA PRO A 47 17.73 -9.48 0.65
C PRO A 47 17.93 -7.97 0.45
N ARG A 48 17.57 -7.18 1.47
CA ARG A 48 17.73 -5.71 1.53
C ARG A 48 17.51 -5.22 2.96
N ASP A 49 18.05 -4.04 3.28
CA ASP A 49 18.03 -3.48 4.64
C ASP A 49 16.61 -3.07 5.09
N PHE A 50 15.80 -2.58 4.15
CA PHE A 50 14.41 -2.21 4.41
C PHE A 50 13.47 -3.39 4.11
N TYR A 51 12.63 -3.78 5.07
CA TYR A 51 11.65 -4.85 4.90
C TYR A 51 10.44 -4.36 4.08
N GLY A 52 10.55 -4.50 2.77
CA GLY A 52 9.62 -4.02 1.76
C GLY A 52 10.36 -3.33 0.62
N PHE A 53 9.84 -2.19 0.17
CA PHE A 53 10.54 -1.32 -0.78
C PHE A 53 10.42 0.14 -0.36
N ASP A 54 11.53 0.88 -0.41
CA ASP A 54 11.54 2.33 -0.19
C ASP A 54 12.50 3.02 -1.18
N ASN A 55 12.05 4.13 -1.77
CA ASN A 55 12.89 5.06 -2.52
C ASN A 55 12.38 6.51 -2.37
N GLU A 56 12.94 7.47 -3.10
CA GLU A 56 12.53 8.89 -3.01
C GLU A 56 11.07 9.16 -3.40
N VAL A 57 10.42 8.25 -4.13
CA VAL A 57 9.07 8.45 -4.70
C VAL A 57 7.99 7.72 -3.90
N PHE A 58 8.26 6.52 -3.40
CA PHE A 58 7.25 5.74 -2.72
C PHE A 58 7.84 4.75 -1.69
N THR A 59 6.94 4.26 -0.85
CA THR A 59 7.23 3.18 0.10
C THR A 59 6.16 2.10 -0.01
N VAL A 60 6.57 0.84 0.02
CA VAL A 60 5.71 -0.33 0.26
C VAL A 60 6.19 -1.07 1.50
N ARG A 61 5.29 -1.28 2.45
CA ARG A 61 5.49 -2.09 3.66
C ARG A 61 4.53 -3.27 3.67
N PRO A 62 4.99 -4.46 4.08
CA PRO A 62 4.10 -5.55 4.40
C PRO A 62 3.12 -5.20 5.52
N TYR A 63 2.07 -6.01 5.65
CA TYR A 63 1.21 -5.91 6.83
C TYR A 63 1.97 -6.34 8.08
N CYS A 64 1.99 -5.49 9.12
CA CYS A 64 2.54 -5.87 10.42
C CYS A 64 1.54 -6.77 11.15
N TRP A 65 1.98 -7.98 11.52
CA TRP A 65 1.16 -8.95 12.27
C TRP A 65 1.18 -8.72 13.78
N ASP A 66 2.04 -7.82 14.23
CA ASP A 66 2.31 -7.52 15.63
C ASP A 66 1.72 -6.15 15.94
N ASP A 67 0.52 -6.15 16.51
CA ASP A 67 -0.27 -4.94 16.75
C ASP A 67 0.36 -4.03 17.84
N ASP A 68 1.34 -4.53 18.60
CA ASP A 68 2.05 -3.77 19.64
C ASP A 68 3.22 -2.94 19.08
N LYS A 69 3.53 -3.10 17.79
CA LYS A 69 4.62 -2.39 17.11
C LYS A 69 4.14 -1.09 16.47
N GLU A 70 4.96 -0.04 16.57
CA GLU A 70 4.68 1.24 15.91
C GLU A 70 4.49 1.08 14.39
N GLU A 71 5.16 0.10 13.78
CA GLU A 71 5.01 -0.23 12.36
C GLU A 71 3.60 -0.69 11.98
N ALA A 72 2.79 -1.19 12.92
CA ALA A 72 1.38 -1.54 12.67
C ALA A 72 0.52 -0.32 12.35
N GLU A 73 0.93 0.86 12.81
CA GLU A 73 0.24 2.13 12.52
C GLU A 73 0.69 2.78 11.22
N LEU A 74 1.79 2.31 10.61
CA LEU A 74 2.32 2.87 9.37
C LEU A 74 1.48 2.43 8.15
N PRO A 75 1.31 3.32 7.15
CA PRO A 75 0.70 2.95 5.88
C PRO A 75 1.53 1.90 5.13
N ASN A 76 0.81 0.97 4.49
CA ASN A 76 1.42 -0.07 3.67
C ASN A 76 1.91 0.46 2.32
N PHE A 77 1.25 1.47 1.77
CA PHE A 77 1.72 2.17 0.58
C PHE A 77 1.73 3.67 0.84
N VAL A 78 2.82 4.33 0.45
CA VAL A 78 2.94 5.79 0.49
C VAL A 78 3.46 6.27 -0.86
N TYR A 79 2.72 7.16 -1.53
CA TYR A 79 3.20 7.93 -2.66
C TYR A 79 3.61 9.33 -2.17
N LYS A 80 4.92 9.50 -2.00
CA LYS A 80 5.54 10.64 -1.31
C LYS A 80 5.23 12.00 -1.95
N PRO A 81 5.17 12.17 -3.29
CA PRO A 81 4.91 13.46 -3.93
C PRO A 81 3.59 14.15 -3.54
N THR A 82 2.59 13.37 -3.12
CA THR A 82 1.27 13.91 -2.72
C THR A 82 0.89 13.53 -1.29
N GLY A 83 1.71 12.71 -0.61
CA GLY A 83 1.35 12.09 0.65
C GLY A 83 0.15 11.14 0.54
N PHE A 84 -0.10 10.55 -0.64
CA PHE A 84 -1.19 9.57 -0.80
C PHE A 84 -0.82 8.26 -0.12
N GLU A 85 -1.72 7.74 0.71
CA GLU A 85 -1.48 6.56 1.53
C GLU A 85 -2.56 5.52 1.32
N ILE A 86 -2.17 4.24 1.37
CA ILE A 86 -3.08 3.11 1.44
C ILE A 86 -2.70 2.25 2.65
N LYS A 87 -3.70 1.95 3.48
CA LYS A 87 -3.63 0.94 4.54
C LYS A 87 -4.47 -0.27 4.14
N TRP A 88 -3.93 -1.48 4.32
CA TRP A 88 -4.63 -2.72 4.02
C TRP A 88 -4.56 -3.72 5.17
N TYR A 89 -5.53 -4.63 5.23
CA TYR A 89 -5.54 -5.70 6.22
C TYR A 89 -5.00 -6.99 5.62
N LYS A 90 -3.84 -7.45 6.14
CA LYS A 90 -3.13 -8.69 5.78
C LYS A 90 -2.54 -8.75 4.37
N TYR A 91 -3.30 -8.38 3.34
CA TYR A 91 -2.87 -8.46 1.94
C TYR A 91 -3.18 -7.16 1.19
N ALA A 92 -2.40 -6.87 0.16
CA ALA A 92 -2.61 -5.74 -0.74
C ALA A 92 -4.08 -5.61 -1.14
N PHE A 93 -4.65 -4.44 -0.89
CA PHE A 93 -6.02 -4.02 -1.23
C PHE A 93 -7.17 -4.82 -0.57
N ARG A 94 -6.87 -5.71 0.40
CA ARG A 94 -7.89 -6.35 1.24
C ARG A 94 -8.32 -5.40 2.36
N ASP A 95 -9.64 -5.19 2.49
CA ASP A 95 -10.26 -4.29 3.48
C ASP A 95 -9.46 -2.99 3.67
N SER A 96 -9.18 -2.34 2.55
CA SER A 96 -8.22 -1.25 2.47
C SER A 96 -8.89 0.10 2.41
N TYR A 97 -8.13 1.09 2.83
CA TYR A 97 -8.58 2.45 3.00
C TYR A 97 -7.45 3.41 2.61
N MET A 98 -7.84 4.62 2.23
CA MET A 98 -6.98 5.65 1.67
C MET A 98 -7.19 6.96 2.42
N ASN A 99 -6.15 7.78 2.49
CA ASN A 99 -6.23 9.12 3.06
C ASN A 99 -6.74 10.17 2.07
N GLN A 100 -6.74 9.89 0.76
CA GLN A 100 -7.26 10.75 -0.30
C GLN A 100 -8.27 10.00 -1.16
N ASN A 101 -9.34 10.69 -1.60
CA ASN A 101 -10.41 10.09 -2.39
C ASN A 101 -10.05 10.03 -3.88
N LEU A 102 -9.23 9.04 -4.25
CA LEU A 102 -8.80 8.83 -5.63
C LEU A 102 -9.64 7.76 -6.33
N ILE A 103 -9.95 7.99 -7.61
CA ILE A 103 -10.60 7.00 -8.46
C ILE A 103 -9.57 5.96 -8.97
N PRO A 104 -9.99 4.75 -9.38
CA PRO A 104 -9.07 3.70 -9.84
C PRO A 104 -8.03 4.17 -10.87
N LEU A 105 -8.43 4.97 -11.87
CA LEU A 105 -7.52 5.46 -12.90
C LEU A 105 -6.37 6.34 -12.33
N GLN A 106 -6.64 7.13 -11.29
CA GLN A 106 -5.61 7.93 -10.64
C GLN A 106 -4.63 7.07 -9.85
N ILE A 107 -5.15 6.00 -9.20
CA ILE A 107 -4.33 5.05 -8.44
C ILE A 107 -3.42 4.26 -9.39
N LEU A 108 -3.93 3.81 -10.53
CA LEU A 108 -3.15 3.13 -11.56
C LEU A 108 -2.03 4.03 -12.13
N ASP A 109 -2.32 5.31 -12.37
CA ASP A 109 -1.30 6.29 -12.78
C ASP A 109 -0.22 6.48 -11.72
N ILE A 110 -0.58 6.49 -10.43
CA ILE A 110 0.38 6.50 -9.32
C ILE A 110 1.27 5.24 -9.35
N PHE A 111 0.69 4.05 -9.48
CA PHE A 111 1.48 2.81 -9.54
C PHE A 111 2.45 2.80 -10.73
N LYS A 112 2.00 3.29 -11.89
CA LYS A 112 2.86 3.47 -13.08
C LYS A 112 4.04 4.41 -12.78
N LYS A 113 3.79 5.59 -12.19
CA LYS A 113 4.83 6.55 -11.81
C LYS A 113 5.83 5.97 -10.81
N CYS A 114 5.34 5.19 -9.83
CA CYS A 114 6.21 4.47 -8.90
C CYS A 114 7.09 3.47 -9.64
N SER A 115 6.55 2.70 -10.59
CA SER A 115 7.32 1.72 -11.38
C SER A 115 8.38 2.38 -12.28
N GLU A 116 8.07 3.57 -12.82
CA GLU A 116 9.01 4.39 -13.60
C GLU A 116 10.12 5.00 -12.73
N SER A 117 9.89 5.18 -11.43
CA SER A 117 10.91 5.72 -10.50
C SER A 117 12.01 4.71 -10.12
N ILE A 118 11.82 3.43 -10.42
CA ILE A 118 12.80 2.37 -10.13
C ILE A 118 13.79 2.32 -11.29
N LYS A 119 15.05 2.64 -11.00
CA LYS A 119 16.16 2.52 -11.95
C LYS A 119 16.48 1.03 -12.18
N ASP A 120 16.79 0.68 -13.43
CA ASP A 120 17.22 -0.67 -13.83
C ASP A 120 18.58 -1.05 -13.24
#